data_AF-A0AAP6AX55-F1
#
_entry.id   AF-A0AAP6AX55-F1
#
_cell.length_a   1.000
_cell.length_b   1.000
_cell.length_c   1.000
_cell.angle_alpha   90.00
_cell.angle_beta   90.00
_cell.angle_gamma   90.00
#
_symmetry.space_group_name_H-M   'P 1'
#
loop_
_entity.id
_entity.type
_entity.pdbx_description
1 polymer ?
#
loop_
_entity_poly.entity_id
_entity_poly.type
_entity_poly.pdbx_seq_one_letter_code
_entity_poly.pdbx_strand_id
1 'polypeptide(L)'
;MAGKCLVWFCNGISEPCLIAGNISELLADVTITSNYRGDVTSEIRDVVQEWLRTGRGNLADLKEELWYYNLFINPSADELMNVNRRYGPERTAWLQGFIRNNGA
;
A
#
# COMPACT_ATOMS: atom_id res chain seq x y z
N MET A 1 4.04 1.88 22.41
CA MET A 1 2.88 1.40 21.62
C MET A 1 3.37 1.15 20.21
N ALA A 2 3.41 -0.10 19.74
CA ALA A 2 3.74 -0.35 18.35
C ALA A 2 2.61 0.24 17.50
N GLY A 3 2.88 1.34 16.77
CA GLY A 3 1.88 2.00 15.95
C GLY A 3 1.29 1.03 14.93
N LYS A 4 -0.03 1.07 14.72
CA LYS A 4 -0.69 0.27 13.68
C LYS A 4 -0.02 0.55 12.32
N CYS A 5 0.29 -0.51 11.57
CA CYS A 5 0.88 -0.42 10.24
C CYS A 5 -0.20 -0.74 9.21
N LEU A 6 -1.04 0.24 8.90
CA LEU A 6 -2.12 0.08 7.92
C LEU A 6 -1.51 0.00 6.53
N VAL A 7 -1.86 -1.05 5.78
CA VAL A 7 -1.42 -1.23 4.39
C VAL A 7 -2.59 -0.97 3.46
N TRP A 8 -2.37 -0.07 2.52
CA TRP A 8 -3.37 0.41 1.57
C TRP A 8 -2.98 0.02 0.16
N PHE A 9 -3.94 -0.39 -0.65
CA PHE A 9 -3.80 -0.59 -2.08
C PHE A 9 -4.32 0.63 -2.84
N CYS A 10 -3.52 1.19 -3.76
CA CYS A 10 -3.91 2.35 -4.57
C CYS A 10 -3.47 2.19 -6.02
N ASN A 11 -4.41 1.94 -6.93
CA ASN A 11 -4.13 1.76 -8.37
C ASN A 11 -4.25 3.06 -9.20
N GLY A 12 -4.45 4.21 -8.55
CA GLY A 12 -4.61 5.51 -9.21
C GLY A 12 -5.94 5.72 -9.94
N ILE A 13 -6.80 4.70 -10.03
CA ILE A 13 -8.09 4.76 -10.75
C ILE A 13 -9.26 4.76 -9.76
N SER A 14 -9.19 3.90 -8.75
CA SER A 14 -10.21 3.69 -7.71
C SER A 14 -9.78 4.25 -6.37
N GLU A 15 -10.74 4.37 -5.43
CA GLU A 15 -10.45 4.74 -4.05
C GLU A 15 -9.45 3.77 -3.41
N PRO A 16 -8.50 4.23 -2.56
CA PRO A 16 -7.55 3.36 -1.90
C PRO A 16 -8.28 2.42 -0.96
N CYS A 17 -7.89 1.15 -0.99
CA CYS A 17 -8.52 0.13 -0.17
C CYS A 17 -7.58 -0.28 0.96
N LEU A 18 -8.07 -0.30 2.20
CA LEU A 18 -7.34 -0.89 3.31
C LEU A 18 -7.36 -2.41 3.14
N ILE A 19 -6.19 -3.00 3.00
CA ILE A 19 -6.04 -4.44 2.75
C ILE A 19 -5.45 -5.18 3.94
N ALA A 20 -4.76 -4.48 4.85
CA ALA A 20 -4.20 -5.06 6.06
C ALA A 20 -4.05 -4.02 7.17
N GLY A 21 -4.33 -4.40 8.42
CA GLY A 21 -4.12 -3.59 9.63
C GLY A 21 -2.69 -3.64 10.18
N ASN A 22 -1.88 -4.59 9.71
CA ASN A 22 -0.45 -4.72 9.99
C ASN A 22 0.27 -5.47 8.84
N ILE A 23 1.60 -5.38 8.80
CA ILE A 23 2.41 -6.01 7.74
C ILE A 23 2.27 -7.54 7.72
N SER A 24 2.11 -8.20 8.87
CA SER A 24 2.03 -9.65 8.94
C SER A 24 0.73 -10.20 8.34
N GLU A 25 -0.35 -9.42 8.30
CA GLU A 25 -1.60 -9.80 7.64
C GLU A 25 -1.45 -9.94 6.11
N LEU A 26 -0.45 -9.28 5.49
CA LEU A 26 -0.12 -9.47 4.07
C LEU A 26 0.29 -10.92 3.75
N LEU A 27 0.70 -11.71 4.75
CA LEU A 27 1.06 -13.12 4.55
C LEU A 27 -0.15 -14.05 4.49
N ALA A 28 -1.25 -13.69 5.15
CA ALA A 28 -2.39 -14.58 5.35
C ALA A 28 -3.50 -14.32 4.32
N ASP A 29 -4.00 -13.09 4.24
CA ASP A 29 -5.37 -12.85 3.75
C ASP A 29 -5.49 -11.84 2.61
N VAL A 30 -4.37 -11.50 1.96
CA VAL A 30 -4.34 -10.45 0.95
C VAL A 30 -4.08 -11.00 -0.44
N THR A 31 -5.05 -10.81 -1.35
CA THR A 31 -4.93 -11.10 -2.78
C THR A 31 -4.76 -9.80 -3.54
N ILE A 32 -3.69 -9.67 -4.33
CA ILE A 32 -3.38 -8.44 -5.08
C ILE A 32 -3.37 -8.77 -6.56
N THR A 33 -4.54 -8.61 -7.18
CA THR A 33 -4.79 -8.99 -8.57
C THR A 33 -5.13 -7.80 -9.47
N SER A 34 -5.52 -6.67 -8.88
CA SER A 34 -5.97 -5.48 -9.62
C SER A 34 -4.86 -4.45 -9.84
N ASN A 35 -3.61 -4.91 -10.02
CA ASN A 35 -2.48 -4.04 -10.40
C ASN A 35 -2.10 -4.24 -11.87
N TYR A 36 -1.23 -3.38 -12.40
CA TYR A 36 -0.78 -3.44 -13.80
C TYR A 36 -0.03 -4.73 -14.16
N ARG A 37 0.50 -5.46 -13.17
CA ARG A 37 1.27 -6.69 -13.33
C ARG A 37 0.41 -7.96 -13.23
N GLY A 38 -0.87 -7.85 -12.90
CA GLY A 38 -1.77 -8.99 -12.68
C GLY A 38 -1.77 -9.48 -11.23
N ASP A 39 -1.84 -10.80 -11.04
CA ASP A 39 -1.74 -11.42 -9.71
C ASP A 39 -0.28 -11.41 -9.22
N VAL A 40 -0.02 -10.70 -8.12
CA VAL A 40 1.30 -10.63 -7.48
C VAL A 40 1.29 -11.16 -6.04
N THR A 41 0.26 -11.93 -5.69
CA THR A 41 0.02 -12.37 -4.31
C THR A 41 1.22 -13.16 -3.75
N SER A 42 1.83 -14.02 -4.55
CA SER A 42 3.04 -14.77 -4.19
C SER A 42 4.24 -13.87 -3.94
N GLU A 43 4.48 -12.91 -4.83
CA GLU A 43 5.64 -12.01 -4.79
C GLU A 43 5.60 -11.14 -3.55
N ILE A 44 4.42 -10.65 -3.17
CA ILE A 44 4.23 -9.88 -1.93
C ILE A 44 4.50 -10.73 -0.70
N ARG A 45 4.05 -11.99 -0.70
CA ARG A 45 4.35 -12.90 0.41
C ARG A 45 5.86 -13.12 0.54
N ASP A 46 6.57 -13.33 -0.55
CA ASP A 46 8.02 -13.53 -0.54
C ASP A 46 8.76 -12.28 -0.01
N VAL A 47 8.40 -11.08 -0.50
CA VAL A 47 8.97 -9.81 -0.02
C VAL A 47 8.76 -9.62 1.48
N VAL A 48 7.53 -9.84 1.97
CA VAL A 48 7.19 -9.66 3.38
C VAL A 48 7.86 -10.73 4.26
N GLN A 49 7.91 -11.99 3.80
CA GLN A 49 8.61 -13.06 4.50
C GLN A 49 10.09 -12.76 4.65
N GLU A 50 10.76 -12.31 3.58
CA GLU A 50 12.18 -11.99 3.61
C GLU A 50 12.45 -10.79 4.54
N TRP A 51 11.60 -9.76 4.50
CA TRP A 51 11.72 -8.62 5.41
C TRP A 51 11.54 -9.02 6.89
N LEU A 52 10.62 -9.94 7.19
CA LEU A 52 10.47 -10.48 8.55
C LEU A 52 11.68 -11.34 8.97
N ARG A 53 12.19 -12.17 8.05
CA ARG A 53 13.33 -13.08 8.29
C ARG A 53 14.62 -12.33 8.59
N THR A 54 14.83 -11.18 7.96
CA THR A 54 15.97 -10.29 8.19
C THR A 54 15.87 -9.47 9.49
N GLY A 55 14.83 -9.71 10.30
CA GLY A 55 14.66 -9.08 11.60
C GLY A 55 13.85 -7.78 11.57
N ARG A 56 12.99 -7.60 10.55
CA ARG A 56 12.28 -6.33 10.29
C ARG A 56 13.30 -5.22 10.04
N GLY A 57 14.04 -5.36 8.93
CA GLY A 57 15.04 -4.38 8.49
C GLY A 57 14.47 -2.97 8.29
N ASN A 58 15.12 -2.14 7.49
CA ASN A 58 14.66 -0.78 7.26
C ASN A 58 13.23 -0.75 6.69
N LEU A 59 12.29 -0.10 7.39
CA LEU A 59 10.92 0.05 6.94
C LEU A 59 10.84 0.87 5.64
N ALA A 60 11.79 1.76 5.39
CA ALA A 60 11.86 2.52 4.14
C ALA A 60 12.07 1.60 2.93
N ASP A 61 12.97 0.62 3.04
CA ASP A 61 13.25 -0.33 1.96
C ASP A 61 12.00 -1.18 1.67
N LEU A 62 11.27 -1.63 2.70
CA LEU A 62 10.00 -2.33 2.51
C LEU A 62 8.95 -1.43 1.83
N LYS A 63 8.85 -0.16 2.25
CA LYS A 63 7.92 0.79 1.61
C LYS A 63 8.24 0.97 0.13
N GLU A 64 9.53 1.04 -0.22
CA GLU A 64 9.99 1.17 -1.62
C GLU A 64 9.64 -0.09 -2.43
N GLU A 65 9.90 -1.28 -1.91
CA GLU A 65 9.54 -2.54 -2.57
C GLU A 65 8.02 -2.67 -2.78
N LEU A 66 7.23 -2.40 -1.74
CA LEU A 66 5.76 -2.47 -1.79
C LEU A 66 5.15 -1.43 -2.74
N TRP A 67 5.81 -0.29 -2.92
CA TRP A 67 5.37 0.76 -3.84
C TRP A 67 5.32 0.27 -5.29
N TYR A 68 6.24 -0.62 -5.71
CA TYR A 68 6.21 -1.22 -7.06
C TYR A 68 4.94 -2.04 -7.32
N TYR A 69 4.23 -2.44 -6.27
CA TYR A 69 3.01 -3.23 -6.32
C TYR A 69 1.76 -2.42 -5.98
N ASN A 70 1.87 -1.08 -5.93
CA ASN A 70 0.78 -0.18 -5.54
C ASN A 70 0.29 -0.38 -4.10
N LEU A 71 1.19 -0.80 -3.20
CA LEU A 71 0.90 -0.99 -1.77
C LEU A 71 1.63 0.07 -0.95
N PHE A 72 0.95 0.64 0.04
CA PHE A 72 1.44 1.77 0.81
C PHE A 72 1.22 1.54 2.30
N ILE A 73 2.29 1.70 3.10
CA ILE A 73 2.22 1.57 4.56
C ILE A 73 2.04 2.95 5.18
N ASN A 74 0.90 3.15 5.86
CA ASN A 74 0.50 4.43 6.47
C ASN A 74 0.77 5.62 5.54
N PRO A 75 0.21 5.64 4.31
CA PRO A 75 0.49 6.70 3.36
C PRO A 75 -0.06 8.04 3.87
N SER A 76 0.70 9.10 3.61
CA SER A 76 0.22 10.47 3.67
C SER A 76 -0.69 10.79 2.49
N ALA A 77 -1.48 11.86 2.64
CA ALA A 77 -2.28 12.42 1.56
C ALA A 77 -1.45 12.74 0.30
N ASP A 78 -0.24 13.28 0.49
CA ASP A 78 0.65 13.68 -0.59
C ASP A 78 1.22 12.47 -1.36
N GLU A 79 1.54 11.37 -0.66
CA GLU A 79 1.98 10.12 -1.30
C GLU A 79 0.89 9.57 -2.22
N LEU A 80 -0.38 9.56 -1.77
CA LEU A 80 -1.50 9.12 -2.59
C LEU A 80 -1.77 10.07 -3.77
N MET A 81 -1.66 11.39 -3.55
CA MET A 81 -1.82 12.39 -4.62
C MET A 81 -0.74 12.28 -5.71
N ASN A 82 0.50 11.97 -5.34
CA ASN A 82 1.57 11.75 -6.30
C ASN A 82 1.33 10.53 -7.19
N VAL A 83 0.77 9.45 -6.63
CA VAL A 83 0.39 8.26 -7.40
C VAL A 83 -0.67 8.60 -8.44
N ASN A 84 -1.68 9.38 -8.06
CA ASN A 84 -2.72 9.82 -9.00
C ASN A 84 -2.15 10.67 -10.13
N ARG A 85 -1.28 11.62 -9.82
CA ARG A 85 -0.62 12.43 -10.86
C ARG A 85 0.16 11.55 -11.84
N ARG A 86 0.81 10.49 -11.36
CA ARG A 86 1.57 9.55 -12.21
C ARG A 86 0.68 8.80 -13.20
N TYR A 87 -0.54 8.46 -12.80
CA TYR A 87 -1.48 7.74 -13.66
C TYR A 87 -2.33 8.65 -14.56
N GLY A 88 -2.18 9.97 -14.47
CA GLY A 88 -2.90 10.94 -15.32
C GLY A 88 -4.23 11.53 -14.81
N PRO A 89 -4.90 11.06 -13.73
CA PRO A 89 -6.06 11.79 -13.21
C PRO A 89 -5.65 13.07 -12.47
N GLU A 90 -6.01 14.23 -13.04
CA GLU A 90 -5.91 15.55 -12.40
C GLU A 90 -6.92 15.76 -11.25
N ARG A 91 -8.01 14.95 -11.20
CA ARG A 91 -9.09 15.05 -10.21
C ARG A 91 -9.17 13.82 -9.33
N THR A 92 -9.18 14.02 -8.02
CA THR A 92 -9.14 12.95 -7.03
C THR A 92 -10.32 13.07 -6.06
N ALA A 93 -11.55 12.99 -6.59
CA ALA A 93 -12.77 13.13 -5.78
C ALA A 93 -12.82 12.12 -4.61
N TRP A 94 -12.32 10.90 -4.84
CA TRP A 94 -12.19 9.87 -3.81
C TRP A 94 -11.06 10.13 -2.81
N LEU A 95 -10.00 10.84 -3.21
CA LEU A 95 -8.81 11.08 -2.38
C LEU A 95 -9.07 12.24 -1.41
N GLN A 96 -9.85 13.25 -1.83
CA GLN A 96 -10.43 14.24 -0.91
C GLN A 96 -11.37 13.57 0.11
N GLY A 97 -12.19 12.61 -0.32
CA GLY A 97 -13.03 11.80 0.58
C GLY A 97 -12.19 10.98 1.57
N PHE A 98 -11.15 10.32 1.08
CA PHE A 98 -10.21 9.53 1.86
C PHE A 98 -9.52 10.35 2.95
N ILE A 99 -8.94 11.52 2.60
CA ILE A 99 -8.30 12.44 3.55
C ILE A 99 -9.28 12.89 4.62
N ARG A 100 -10.52 13.24 4.23
CA ARG A 100 -11.55 13.72 5.15
C ARG A 100 -12.02 12.65 6.14
N ASN A 101 -12.04 11.38 5.72
CA ASN A 101 -12.58 10.28 6.52
C ASN A 101 -11.52 9.55 7.36
N ASN A 102 -10.26 9.54 6.91
CA ASN A 102 -9.21 8.73 7.54
C ASN A 102 -8.12 9.56 8.25
N GLY A 103 -8.20 10.90 8.23
CA GLY A 103 -7.37 11.78 9.03
C GLY A 103 -5.89 11.44 8.98
N ALA A 104 -5.20 11.88 7.92
CA ALA A 104 -3.74 11.89 7.90
C ALA A 104 -3.18 12.72 9.06
#